data_AF-A0A2C9M1K1-F1
#
_entry.id   AF-A0A2C9M1K1-F1
#
_cell.length_a   1.000
_cell.length_b   1.000
_cell.length_c   1.000
_cell.angle_alpha   90.00
_cell.angle_beta   90.00
_cell.angle_gamma   90.00
#
_symmetry.space_group_name_H-M   'P 1'
#
loop_
_entity.id
_entity.type
_entity.pdbx_description
1 polymer ?
#
loop_
_entity_poly.entity_id
_entity_poly.type
_entity_poly.pdbx_seq_one_letter_code
_entity_poly.pdbx_strand_id
1 'polypeptide(L)'
;MMYDLFEFVRLMSVTPIQGAKRSKGVNVNEHIEIKKFAWKEEEEISFLALMCSNDYIILRYDMCGHKSVIKQLPWLPDKCVGSMFFDPTLTWLLLVTETTQEIFVIPALSIVDPKAAVNQMFKTDDVTHIPFHNANGK
;
A
#
# COMPACT_ATOMS: atom_id res chain seq x y z
N MET A 1 19.49 -7.05 -7.91
CA MET A 1 19.83 -5.62 -8.16
C MET A 1 20.02 -4.94 -6.82
N MET A 2 21.16 -4.25 -6.59
CA MET A 2 21.43 -3.47 -5.37
C MET A 2 21.16 -2.00 -5.71
N TYR A 3 20.24 -1.36 -5.01
CA TYR A 3 19.93 0.07 -5.19
C TYR A 3 20.97 0.91 -4.44
N ASP A 4 21.36 2.02 -5.05
CA ASP A 4 22.06 3.07 -4.32
C ASP A 4 21.10 3.73 -3.32
N LEU A 5 21.57 3.97 -2.10
CA LEU A 5 20.85 4.59 -0.99
C LEU A 5 20.06 5.85 -1.40
N PHE A 6 20.55 6.58 -2.40
CA PHE A 6 19.95 7.78 -2.94
C PHE A 6 18.61 7.56 -3.67
N GLU A 7 18.43 6.44 -4.38
CA GLU A 7 17.13 6.13 -4.99
C GLU A 7 16.09 5.79 -3.92
N PHE A 8 16.51 5.14 -2.84
CA PHE A 8 15.66 4.85 -1.68
C PHE A 8 15.23 6.13 -0.94
N VAL A 9 16.15 7.08 -0.73
CA VAL A 9 15.81 8.39 -0.14
C VAL A 9 14.82 9.17 -1.01
N ARG A 10 14.93 9.06 -2.33
CA ARG A 10 14.02 9.72 -3.27
C ARG A 10 12.64 9.04 -3.31
N LEU A 11 12.58 7.72 -3.16
CA LEU A 11 11.36 6.93 -2.91
C LEU A 11 10.65 7.34 -1.62
N MET A 12 11.43 7.60 -0.57
CA MET A 12 10.95 8.06 0.74
C MET A 12 10.63 9.56 0.80
N SER A 13 10.99 10.31 -0.25
CA SER A 13 10.59 11.71 -0.41
C SER A 13 9.14 11.75 -0.89
N VAL A 14 8.23 11.33 -0.01
CA VAL A 14 6.79 11.33 -0.24
C VAL A 14 6.35 12.77 -0.41
N THR A 15 6.05 13.16 -1.65
CA THR A 15 5.53 14.51 -1.92
C THR A 15 4.21 14.69 -1.17
N PRO A 16 4.06 15.73 -0.33
CA PRO A 16 2.75 16.06 0.22
C PRO A 16 1.86 16.49 -0.96
N ILE A 17 0.81 15.72 -1.25
CA ILE A 17 -0.12 16.08 -2.32
C ILE A 17 -0.83 17.37 -1.90
N GLN A 18 -0.62 18.43 -2.68
CA GLN A 18 -1.34 19.69 -2.58
C GLN A 18 -2.82 19.45 -2.93
N GLY A 19 -3.62 19.05 -1.95
CA GLY A 19 -5.05 18.78 -2.17
C GLY A 19 -5.80 18.22 -0.96
N ALA A 20 -5.11 17.60 -0.01
CA ALA A 20 -5.72 17.23 1.26
C ALA A 20 -5.99 18.51 2.07
N LYS A 21 -7.27 18.84 2.28
CA LYS A 21 -7.69 19.93 3.17
C LYS A 21 -6.99 19.74 4.51
N ARG A 22 -6.10 20.68 4.83
CA ARG A 22 -5.34 20.81 6.07
C ARG A 22 -6.21 20.48 7.28
N SER A 23 -6.10 19.25 7.78
CA SER A 23 -6.18 19.03 9.22
C SER A 23 -4.95 19.69 9.85
N LYS A 24 -5.15 20.28 11.02
CA LYS A 24 -4.26 21.25 11.65
C LYS A 24 -2.82 20.75 11.79
N GLY A 25 -1.86 21.55 11.32
CA GLY A 25 -0.48 21.54 11.81
C GLY A 25 0.48 20.54 11.19
N VAL A 26 0.59 20.45 9.87
CA VAL A 26 1.71 19.73 9.24
C VAL A 26 2.97 20.58 9.36
N ASN A 27 3.87 20.20 10.28
CA ASN A 27 5.21 20.75 10.36
C ASN A 27 5.97 20.29 9.12
N VAL A 28 6.42 21.23 8.28
CA VAL A 28 7.13 20.93 7.01
C VAL A 28 8.47 20.19 7.23
N ASN A 29 8.88 20.03 8.50
CA ASN A 29 10.09 19.34 8.96
C ASN A 29 9.83 17.99 9.65
N GLU A 30 8.62 17.44 9.63
CA GLU A 30 8.41 16.10 10.19
C GLU A 30 9.05 15.03 9.29
N HIS A 31 9.94 14.25 9.90
CA HIS A 31 10.59 13.12 9.26
C HIS A 31 9.55 12.03 9.00
N ILE A 32 9.35 11.68 7.74
CA ILE A 32 8.40 10.62 7.36
C ILE A 32 9.01 9.27 7.71
N GLU A 33 8.30 8.49 8.51
CA GLU A 33 8.73 7.16 8.96
C GLU A 33 7.93 6.07 8.24
N ILE A 34 8.56 4.93 7.99
CA ILE A 34 7.85 3.71 7.59
C ILE A 34 7.27 3.09 8.86
N LYS A 35 5.94 2.98 8.94
CA LYS A 35 5.24 2.37 10.07
C LYS A 35 5.05 0.87 9.90
N LYS A 36 4.75 0.41 8.68
CA LYS A 36 4.52 -1.00 8.33
C LYS A 36 4.99 -1.23 6.90
N PHE A 37 5.24 -2.49 6.56
CA PHE A 37 5.55 -2.87 5.19
C PHE A 37 5.00 -4.26 4.89
N ALA A 38 4.81 -4.53 3.60
CA ALA A 38 4.66 -5.87 3.05
C ALA A 38 5.61 -5.99 1.86
N TRP A 39 6.27 -7.12 1.73
CA TRP A 39 7.14 -7.40 0.59
C TRP A 39 6.99 -8.85 0.20
N LYS A 40 6.98 -9.10 -1.10
CA LYS A 40 7.04 -10.45 -1.66
C LYS A 40 7.68 -10.43 -3.04
N GLU A 41 8.46 -11.47 -3.31
CA GLU A 41 9.09 -11.74 -4.59
C GLU A 41 8.59 -13.09 -5.10
N GLU A 42 8.20 -13.14 -6.37
CA GLU A 42 7.72 -14.36 -7.04
C GLU A 42 8.24 -14.33 -8.47
N GLU A 43 9.04 -15.33 -8.85
CA GLU A 43 9.69 -15.41 -10.16
C GLU A 43 10.48 -14.14 -10.53
N GLU A 44 9.99 -13.37 -11.50
CA GLU A 44 10.61 -12.16 -12.02
C GLU A 44 10.03 -10.87 -11.40
N ILE A 45 9.09 -11.00 -10.46
CA ILE A 45 8.35 -9.90 -9.87
C ILE A 45 8.79 -9.66 -8.43
N SER A 46 9.08 -8.41 -8.07
CA SER A 46 9.26 -7.97 -6.69
C SER A 46 8.24 -6.87 -6.37
N PHE A 47 7.41 -7.09 -5.36
CA PHE A 47 6.38 -6.15 -4.94
C PHE A 47 6.61 -5.71 -3.50
N LEU A 48 6.78 -4.41 -3.28
CA LEU A 48 6.93 -3.78 -1.98
C LEU A 48 5.79 -2.78 -1.74
N ALA A 49 5.18 -2.87 -0.56
CA ALA A 49 4.24 -1.89 -0.04
C ALA A 49 4.78 -1.30 1.27
N LEU A 50 4.78 0.02 1.40
CA LEU A 50 5.21 0.75 2.59
C LEU A 50 4.07 1.62 3.11
N MET A 51 3.73 1.49 4.38
CA MET A 51 2.86 2.44 5.07
C MET A 51 3.71 3.52 5.73
N CYS A 52 3.47 4.77 5.39
CA CYS A 52 4.19 5.92 5.91
C CYS A 52 3.43 6.60 7.06
N SER A 53 4.16 7.31 7.93
CA SER A 53 3.61 8.05 9.09
C SER A 53 2.71 9.24 8.73
N ASN A 54 2.65 9.60 7.45
CA ASN A 54 1.81 10.66 6.90
C ASN A 54 0.54 10.12 6.21
N ASP A 55 0.12 8.91 6.56
CA ASP A 55 -1.09 8.26 6.04
C ASP A 55 -1.06 8.02 4.53
N TYR A 56 0.11 7.67 3.99
CA TYR A 56 0.26 7.23 2.61
C TYR A 56 0.80 5.81 2.53
N ILE A 57 0.30 5.06 1.56
CA ILE A 57 0.86 3.78 1.13
C ILE A 57 1.66 4.02 -0.15
N ILE A 58 2.92 3.60 -0.15
CA ILE A 58 3.76 3.54 -1.35
C ILE A 58 3.74 2.10 -1.85
N LEU A 59 3.37 1.91 -3.10
CA LEU A 59 3.51 0.67 -3.84
C LEU A 59 4.69 0.78 -4.79
N ARG A 60 5.55 -0.22 -4.78
CA ARG A 60 6.67 -0.36 -5.68
C ARG A 60 6.64 -1.74 -6.31
N TYR A 61 6.57 -1.77 -7.63
CA TYR A 61 6.48 -2.98 -8.43
C TYR A 61 7.66 -3.03 -9.40
N ASP A 62 8.46 -4.07 -9.26
CA ASP A 62 9.58 -4.38 -10.15
C ASP A 62 9.25 -5.66 -10.91
N MET A 63 9.52 -5.65 -12.22
CA MET A 63 9.46 -6.83 -13.05
C MET A 63 10.74 -6.87 -13.88
N CYS A 64 11.38 -8.05 -13.97
CA CYS A 64 12.63 -8.22 -14.70
C CYS A 64 12.51 -7.68 -16.14
N GLY A 65 13.50 -6.90 -16.60
CA GLY A 65 13.48 -6.30 -17.94
C GLY A 65 12.56 -5.08 -18.09
N HIS A 66 11.85 -4.66 -17.04
CA HIS A 66 10.98 -3.49 -17.04
C HIS A 66 11.44 -2.43 -16.02
N LYS A 67 11.06 -1.18 -16.27
CA LYS A 67 11.30 -0.09 -15.33
C LYS A 67 10.36 -0.24 -14.13
N SER A 68 10.92 -0.11 -12.92
CA SER A 68 10.16 -0.04 -11.67
C SER A 68 9.00 0.96 -11.73
N VAL A 69 7.82 0.51 -11.33
CA VAL A 69 6.63 1.36 -11.18
C VAL A 69 6.45 1.69 -9.71
N ILE A 70 6.28 2.99 -9.41
CA ILE A 70 6.02 3.48 -8.05
C ILE A 70 4.70 4.24 -8.06
N LYS A 71 3.82 3.92 -7.12
CA LYS A 71 2.52 4.56 -6.92
C LYS A 71 2.37 4.95 -5.45
N GLN A 72 1.73 6.08 -5.21
CA GLN A 72 1.43 6.57 -3.87
C GLN A 72 -0.09 6.70 -3.74
N LEU A 73 -0.63 6.15 -2.66
CA LEU A 73 -2.06 6.08 -2.38
C LEU A 73 -2.33 6.71 -1.00
N PRO A 74 -3.33 7.58 -0.85
CA PRO A 74 -3.76 8.02 0.46
C PRO A 74 -4.35 6.83 1.25
N TRP A 75 -4.09 6.80 2.54
CA TRP A 75 -4.70 5.88 3.49
C TRP A 75 -5.67 6.61 4.43
N LEU A 76 -6.56 5.86 5.05
CA LEU A 76 -7.54 6.36 6.01
C LEU A 76 -6.84 6.64 7.36
N PRO A 77 -6.70 7.91 7.80
CA PRO A 77 -5.94 8.27 9.00
C PRO A 77 -6.56 7.73 10.30
N ASP A 78 -7.85 7.41 10.29
CA ASP A 78 -8.60 6.84 11.42
C ASP A 78 -8.47 5.31 11.53
N LYS A 79 -7.84 4.65 10.55
CA LYS A 79 -7.70 3.18 10.49
C LYS A 79 -6.26 2.77 10.75
N CYS A 80 -5.92 2.53 12.01
CA CYS A 80 -4.59 2.03 12.40
C CYS A 80 -4.35 0.64 11.81
N VAL A 81 -3.35 0.50 10.94
CA VAL A 81 -3.01 -0.76 10.28
C VAL A 81 -2.10 -1.59 11.18
N GLY A 82 -2.57 -2.78 11.53
CA GLY A 82 -1.83 -3.74 12.33
C GLY A 82 -0.84 -4.54 11.52
N SER A 83 -1.30 -4.97 10.34
CA SER A 83 -0.53 -5.84 9.46
C SER A 83 -0.87 -5.61 7.99
N MET A 84 0.11 -5.90 7.15
CA MET A 84 0.02 -5.78 5.69
C MET A 84 0.60 -7.04 5.07
N PHE A 85 -0.10 -7.63 4.09
CA PHE A 85 0.38 -8.81 3.39
C PHE A 85 -0.11 -8.82 1.94
N PHE A 86 0.75 -9.28 1.03
CA PHE A 86 0.29 -9.61 -0.31
C PHE A 86 -0.38 -10.98 -0.31
N ASP A 87 -1.38 -11.14 -1.16
CA ASP A 87 -1.88 -12.48 -1.48
C ASP A 87 -0.81 -13.29 -2.25
N PRO A 88 -0.95 -14.62 -2.35
CA PRO A 88 0.02 -15.46 -3.04
C PRO A 88 0.28 -15.05 -4.50
N THR A 89 -0.72 -14.48 -5.18
CA THR A 89 -0.60 -14.11 -6.60
C THR A 89 -0.04 -12.70 -6.84
N LEU A 90 0.34 -11.96 -5.78
CA LEU A 90 0.80 -10.57 -5.87
C LEU A 90 -0.21 -9.60 -6.52
N THR A 91 -1.47 -9.99 -6.55
CA THR A 91 -2.55 -9.20 -7.14
C THR A 91 -3.10 -8.20 -6.12
N TRP A 92 -3.25 -8.66 -4.88
CA TRP A 92 -3.97 -7.98 -3.81
C TRP A 92 -3.04 -7.69 -2.64
N LEU A 93 -3.14 -6.48 -2.10
CA LEU A 93 -2.55 -6.12 -0.82
C LEU A 93 -3.65 -6.09 0.25
N LEU A 94 -3.52 -6.93 1.26
CA LEU A 94 -4.43 -7.00 2.39
C LEU A 94 -3.88 -6.17 3.54
N LEU A 95 -4.74 -5.35 4.14
CA LEU A 95 -4.45 -4.58 5.35
C LEU A 95 -5.46 -4.94 6.41
N VAL A 96 -4.97 -5.34 7.59
CA VAL A 96 -5.82 -5.63 8.75
C VAL A 96 -5.68 -4.50 9.75
N THR A 97 -6.79 -3.92 10.18
CA THR A 97 -6.78 -2.85 11.19
C THR A 97 -6.66 -3.42 12.60
N GLU A 98 -5.90 -2.74 13.48
CA GLU A 98 -5.67 -3.20 14.86
C GLU A 98 -6.95 -3.10 15.70
N THR A 99 -7.63 -1.96 15.64
CA THR A 99 -8.71 -1.62 16.58
C THR A 99 -10.07 -2.11 16.11
N THR A 100 -10.39 -1.92 14.82
CA THR A 100 -11.72 -2.22 14.28
C THR A 100 -11.85 -3.64 13.78
N GLN A 101 -10.72 -4.36 13.66
CA GLN A 101 -10.68 -5.70 13.08
C GLN A 101 -11.44 -5.70 11.74
N GLU A 102 -10.90 -4.95 10.78
CA GLU A 102 -11.43 -4.87 9.42
C GLU A 102 -10.31 -5.25 8.46
N ILE A 103 -10.68 -5.90 7.36
CA ILE A 103 -9.76 -6.16 6.25
C ILE A 103 -10.08 -5.19 5.13
N PHE A 104 -9.03 -4.52 4.63
CA PHE A 104 -9.07 -3.75 3.40
C PHE A 104 -8.22 -4.48 2.36
N VAL A 105 -8.80 -4.72 1.19
CA VAL A 105 -8.13 -5.38 0.07
C VAL A 105 -7.91 -4.34 -1.03
N ILE A 106 -6.65 -4.00 -1.26
CA ILE A 106 -6.22 -3.05 -2.28
C ILE A 106 -5.85 -3.83 -3.55
N PRO A 107 -6.36 -3.44 -4.75
CA PRO A 107 -5.98 -4.03 -6.03
C PRO A 107 -4.57 -3.60 -6.46
N ALA A 108 -3.55 -4.05 -5.73
CA ALA A 108 -2.17 -3.57 -5.87
C ALA A 108 -1.66 -3.71 -7.31
N LEU A 109 -1.87 -4.87 -7.95
CA LEU A 109 -1.42 -5.10 -9.32
C LEU A 109 -2.14 -4.19 -10.33
N SER A 110 -3.46 -4.02 -10.21
CA SER A 110 -4.22 -3.14 -11.13
C SER A 110 -3.81 -1.66 -11.01
N ILE A 111 -3.29 -1.24 -9.85
CA ILE A 111 -2.81 0.13 -9.62
C ILE A 111 -1.46 0.38 -10.30
N VAL A 112 -0.55 -0.59 -10.27
CA VAL A 112 0.82 -0.46 -10.81
C VAL A 112 0.91 -0.91 -12.27
N ASP A 113 0.13 -1.90 -12.68
CA ASP A 113 -0.03 -2.35 -14.07
C ASP A 113 -1.52 -2.51 -14.42
N PRO A 114 -2.19 -1.43 -14.87
CA PRO A 114 -3.61 -1.47 -15.24
C PRO A 114 -3.93 -2.37 -16.44
N LYS A 115 -2.92 -2.85 -17.17
CA LYS A 115 -3.11 -3.75 -18.33
C LYS A 115 -3.00 -5.22 -17.95
N ALA A 116 -2.51 -5.53 -16.74
CA ALA A 116 -2.40 -6.90 -16.26
C ALA A 116 -3.79 -7.54 -16.17
N ALA A 117 -3.88 -8.78 -16.64
CA ALA A 117 -5.10 -9.57 -16.46
C ALA A 117 -5.19 -10.01 -15.00
N VAL A 118 -6.28 -9.65 -14.34
CA VAL A 118 -6.53 -9.97 -12.93
C VAL A 118 -7.77 -10.85 -12.83
N ASN A 119 -7.66 -11.97 -12.10
CA ASN A 119 -8.82 -12.75 -11.72
C ASN A 119 -9.69 -11.90 -10.79
N GLN A 120 -10.94 -11.63 -11.20
CA GLN A 120 -11.84 -10.68 -10.52
C GLN A 120 -12.46 -11.25 -9.24
N MET A 121 -11.62 -11.48 -8.23
CA MET A 121 -12.08 -11.90 -6.90
C MET A 121 -12.61 -10.72 -6.07
N PHE A 122 -11.98 -9.55 -6.21
CA PHE A 122 -12.36 -8.30 -5.54
C PHE A 122 -12.42 -7.15 -6.56
N LYS A 123 -12.85 -5.95 -6.11
CA LYS A 123 -12.87 -4.75 -6.97
C LYS A 123 -11.46 -4.38 -7.42
N THR A 124 -11.28 -4.08 -8.69
CA THR A 124 -9.98 -3.69 -9.28
C THR A 124 -9.81 -2.18 -9.44
N ASP A 125 -10.91 -1.43 -9.31
CA ASP A 125 -10.98 0.02 -9.46
C ASP A 125 -11.06 0.77 -8.12
N ASP A 126 -11.28 0.05 -7.02
CA ASP A 126 -11.42 0.60 -5.67
C ASP A 126 -11.00 -0.42 -4.59
N VAL A 127 -10.80 0.07 -3.37
CA VAL A 127 -10.53 -0.77 -2.20
C VAL A 127 -11.77 -1.59 -1.84
N THR A 128 -11.59 -2.89 -1.60
CA THR A 128 -12.66 -3.74 -1.07
C THR A 128 -12.56 -3.81 0.45
N HIS A 129 -13.64 -3.44 1.15
CA HIS A 129 -13.73 -3.48 2.62
C HIS A 129 -14.49 -4.72 3.07
N ILE A 130 -13.92 -5.46 4.02
CA ILE A 130 -14.48 -6.69 4.60
C ILE A 130 -14.46 -6.53 6.13
N PRO A 131 -15.62 -6.27 6.77
CA PRO A 131 -15.70 -6.26 8.22
C PRO A 131 -15.63 -7.70 8.75
N PHE A 132 -14.93 -7.95 9.87
CA PHE A 132 -15.12 -9.22 10.56
C PHE A 132 -16.53 -9.23 11.18
N HIS A 133 -17.41 -10.08 10.65
CA HIS A 133 -18.66 -10.37 11.33
C HIS A 133 -18.33 -11.22 12.56
N ASN A 134 -18.67 -10.75 13.76
CA ASN A 134 -18.73 -11.63 14.92
C ASN A 134 -19.77 -12.72 14.60
N ALA A 135 -19.33 -13.96 14.43
CA ALA A 135 -20.18 -15.13 14.25
C ALA A 135 -20.93 -15.52 15.55
N ASN A 136 -21.36 -14.53 16.35
CA ASN A 136 -22.17 -14.73 17.55
C ASN A 136 -23.56 -14.17 17.28
N GLY A 137 -24.35 -14.97 16.57
CA GLY A 137 -25.71 -14.62 16.18
C GLY A 137 -26.54 -15.87 15.87
N LYS A 138 -26.48 -16.88 16.75
CA LYS A 138 -27.56 -17.84 17.03
C LYS A 138 -27.26 -18.60 18.31
#